data_AF-A0A2G2B8X7-F1
#
_entry.id   AF-A0A2G2B8X7-F1
#
_cell.length_a   1.000
_cell.length_b   1.000
_cell.length_c   1.000
_cell.angle_alpha   90.00
_cell.angle_beta   90.00
_cell.angle_gamma   90.00
#
_symmetry.space_group_name_H-M   'P 1'
#
loop_
_entity.id
_entity.type
_entity.pdbx_description
1 polymer ?
#
loop_
_entity_poly.entity_id
_entity_poly.type
_entity_poly.pdbx_seq_one_letter_code
_entity_poly.pdbx_strand_id
1 'polypeptide(L)'
;MLNISPRKVAHIIVRAREVNVKVARWDSPGDRADSDSILESRSSDATENELRSFIRNLNDDEKASLVAVMWIGRDTYSPEELEEAKQTAREEATTPTEDYLLGVPLLSDYLEEGLEKLGISATDAEDEFL
;
A
#
# COMPACT_ATOMS: atom_id res chain seq x y z
N MET A 1 11.58 -3.02 15.70
CA MET A 1 10.82 -1.74 15.67
C MET A 1 10.49 -1.40 14.22
N LEU A 2 9.29 -0.89 13.96
CA LEU A 2 8.92 -0.37 12.64
C LEU A 2 9.81 0.84 12.31
N ASN A 3 10.55 0.76 11.19
CA ASN A 3 11.35 1.89 10.70
C ASN A 3 10.53 2.83 9.81
N ILE A 4 9.22 2.64 9.74
CA ILE A 4 8.26 3.51 9.08
C ILE A 4 7.26 4.05 10.09
N SER A 5 6.91 5.33 9.95
CA SER A 5 5.86 5.92 10.78
C SER A 5 4.50 5.28 10.43
N PRO A 6 3.70 4.85 11.42
CA PRO A 6 2.34 4.36 11.19
C PRO A 6 1.49 5.30 10.33
N ARG A 7 1.68 6.60 10.46
CA ARG A 7 0.98 7.62 9.66
C ARG A 7 1.26 7.51 8.16
N LYS A 8 2.51 7.20 7.79
CA LYS A 8 2.87 6.99 6.38
C LYS A 8 2.22 5.73 5.83
N VAL A 9 2.11 4.67 6.64
CA VAL A 9 1.44 3.43 6.25
C VAL A 9 -0.06 3.66 6.08
N ALA A 10 -0.69 4.39 7.01
CA ALA A 10 -2.10 4.73 6.93
C ALA A 10 -2.43 5.58 5.68
N HIS A 11 -1.60 6.58 5.38
CA HIS A 11 -1.71 7.34 4.12
C HIS A 11 -1.65 6.45 2.88
N ILE A 12 -0.77 5.45 2.87
CA ILE A 12 -0.65 4.48 1.77
C ILE A 12 -1.91 3.60 1.69
N ILE A 13 -2.49 3.18 2.82
CA ILE A 13 -3.72 2.37 2.86
C ILE A 13 -4.87 3.09 2.19
N VAL A 14 -5.11 4.37 2.52
CA VAL A 14 -6.21 5.16 1.92
C VAL A 14 -6.01 5.31 0.42
N ARG A 15 -4.82 5.69 -0.02
CA ARG A 15 -4.53 5.86 -1.44
C ARG A 15 -4.61 4.55 -2.22
N ALA A 16 -4.13 3.44 -1.65
CA ALA A 16 -4.24 2.12 -2.25
C ALA A 16 -5.70 1.67 -2.40
N ARG A 17 -6.55 1.97 -1.40
CA ARG A 17 -7.99 1.69 -1.45
C ARG A 17 -8.68 2.50 -2.56
N GLU A 18 -8.33 3.78 -2.73
CA GLU A 18 -8.86 4.61 -3.82
C GLU A 18 -8.51 4.06 -5.22
N VAL A 19 -7.28 3.56 -5.39
CA VAL A 19 -6.84 2.93 -6.64
C VAL A 19 -7.60 1.62 -6.87
N ASN A 20 -7.66 0.74 -5.87
CA ASN A 20 -8.31 -0.58 -5.98
C ASN A 20 -9.82 -0.52 -6.21
N VAL A 21 -10.54 0.36 -5.50
CA VAL A 21 -11.99 0.56 -5.68
C VAL A 21 -12.30 0.97 -7.13
N LYS A 22 -11.44 1.77 -7.75
CA LYS A 22 -11.62 2.20 -9.13
C LYS A 22 -11.28 1.10 -10.13
N VAL A 23 -10.20 0.33 -9.94
CA VAL A 23 -9.85 -0.81 -10.83
C VAL A 23 -10.99 -1.83 -10.89
N ALA A 24 -11.60 -2.18 -9.75
CA ALA A 24 -12.74 -3.09 -9.71
C ALA A 24 -13.97 -2.58 -10.49
N ARG A 25 -14.13 -1.25 -10.61
CA ARG A 25 -15.21 -0.62 -11.39
C ARG A 25 -15.03 -0.83 -12.90
N TRP A 26 -13.79 -0.85 -13.37
CA TRP A 26 -13.44 -1.00 -14.79
C TRP A 26 -13.39 -2.44 -15.29
N ASP A 27 -13.27 -3.43 -14.39
CA ASP A 27 -13.24 -4.87 -14.73
C ASP A 27 -14.65 -5.45 -15.03
N SER A 28 -15.69 -4.61 -14.99
CA SER A 28 -17.04 -4.99 -15.40
C SER A 28 -17.17 -4.93 -16.93
N PRO A 29 -17.56 -6.02 -17.62
CA PRO A 29 -17.62 -6.04 -19.07
C PRO A 29 -18.82 -5.23 -19.56
N GLY A 30 -18.55 -4.00 -19.98
CA GLY A 30 -19.45 -3.20 -20.80
C GLY A 30 -19.61 -1.78 -20.30
N ASP A 31 -18.67 -0.89 -20.65
CA ASP A 31 -19.00 0.53 -20.71
C ASP A 31 -18.47 1.17 -21.98
N ARG A 32 -19.36 1.93 -22.62
CA ARG A 32 -19.07 2.75 -23.79
C ARG A 32 -18.26 3.94 -23.31
N ALA A 33 -17.26 4.35 -24.09
CA ALA A 33 -16.42 5.50 -23.78
C ALA A 33 -17.24 6.81 -23.77
N ASP A 34 -17.84 7.12 -22.62
CA ASP A 34 -18.42 8.43 -22.32
C ASP A 34 -17.31 9.36 -21.80
N SER A 35 -17.44 10.68 -22.00
CA SER A 35 -16.42 11.66 -21.60
C SER A 35 -16.10 11.63 -20.09
N ASP A 36 -17.04 11.19 -19.25
CA ASP A 36 -16.84 11.00 -17.81
C ASP A 36 -15.84 9.88 -17.52
N SER A 37 -15.90 8.80 -18.32
CA SER A 37 -15.04 7.63 -18.19
C SER A 37 -13.55 7.95 -18.46
N ILE A 38 -13.29 8.87 -19.39
CA ILE A 38 -11.94 9.37 -19.69
C ILE A 38 -11.40 10.23 -18.54
N LEU A 39 -12.25 11.07 -17.93
CA LEU A 39 -11.85 11.90 -16.78
C LEU A 39 -11.54 11.05 -15.54
N GLU A 40 -12.36 10.02 -15.29
CA GLU A 40 -12.15 9.07 -14.20
C GLU A 40 -10.87 8.24 -14.38
N SER A 41 -10.56 7.81 -15.61
CA SER A 41 -9.30 7.11 -15.93
C SER A 41 -8.08 7.97 -15.62
N ARG A 42 -8.07 9.24 -16.07
CA ARG A 42 -6.97 10.18 -15.83
C ARG A 42 -6.78 10.52 -14.35
N SER A 43 -7.88 10.58 -13.58
CA SER A 43 -7.81 10.75 -12.12
C SER A 43 -7.21 9.52 -11.44
N SER A 44 -7.50 8.31 -11.93
CA SER A 44 -6.94 7.07 -11.40
C SER A 44 -5.44 6.99 -11.66
N ASP A 45 -5.01 7.31 -12.88
CA ASP A 45 -3.59 7.43 -13.22
C ASP A 45 -2.88 8.45 -12.33
N ALA A 46 -3.53 9.57 -11.99
CA ALA A 46 -2.94 10.59 -11.13
C ALA A 46 -2.76 10.09 -9.68
N THR A 47 -3.78 9.44 -9.09
CA THR A 47 -3.70 8.88 -7.73
C THR A 47 -2.67 7.75 -7.65
N GLU A 48 -2.64 6.86 -8.64
CA GLU A 48 -1.65 5.78 -8.69
C GLU A 48 -0.22 6.34 -8.83
N ASN A 49 -0.02 7.33 -9.71
CA ASN A 49 1.29 7.99 -9.86
C ASN A 49 1.72 8.73 -8.60
N GLU A 50 0.79 9.34 -7.86
CA GLU A 50 1.06 9.98 -6.57
C GLU A 50 1.50 8.93 -5.53
N LEU A 51 0.75 7.83 -5.39
CA LEU A 51 1.08 6.74 -4.49
C LEU A 51 2.42 6.09 -4.83
N ARG A 52 2.65 5.83 -6.12
CA ARG A 52 3.93 5.35 -6.65
C ARG A 52 5.08 6.26 -6.25
N SER A 53 4.91 7.56 -6.47
CA SER A 53 5.93 8.57 -6.13
C SER A 53 6.16 8.66 -4.63
N PHE A 54 5.10 8.52 -3.83
CA PHE A 54 5.20 8.50 -2.37
C PHE A 54 6.03 7.32 -1.87
N ILE A 55 5.70 6.09 -2.32
CA ILE A 55 6.45 4.87 -1.96
C ILE A 55 7.90 4.96 -2.45
N ARG A 56 8.11 5.47 -3.68
CA ARG A 56 9.45 5.64 -4.24
C ARG A 56 10.34 6.56 -3.40
N ASN A 57 9.76 7.61 -2.83
CA ASN A 57 10.45 8.60 -1.99
C ASN A 57 10.73 8.12 -0.55
N LEU A 58 10.20 6.97 -0.14
CA LEU A 58 10.58 6.33 1.11
C LEU A 58 12.05 5.88 1.05
N ASN A 59 12.73 5.91 2.19
CA ASN A 59 14.07 5.32 2.30
C ASN A 59 13.99 3.79 2.36
N ASP A 60 15.12 3.10 2.15
CA ASP A 60 15.15 1.64 2.01
C ASP A 60 14.64 0.91 3.27
N ASP A 61 14.86 1.49 4.45
CA ASP A 61 14.36 0.96 5.72
C ASP A 61 12.83 1.11 5.86
N GLU A 62 12.29 2.23 5.39
CA GLU A 62 10.85 2.46 5.32
C GLU A 62 10.19 1.52 4.32
N LYS A 63 10.79 1.34 3.14
CA LYS A 63 10.33 0.39 2.11
C LYS A 63 10.31 -1.04 2.62
N ALA A 64 11.41 -1.48 3.25
CA ALA A 64 11.49 -2.81 3.83
C ALA A 64 10.46 -3.02 4.94
N SER A 65 10.24 -2.00 5.77
CA SER A 65 9.20 -2.05 6.82
C SER A 65 7.80 -2.14 6.23
N LEU A 66 7.52 -1.39 5.16
CA LEU A 66 6.22 -1.41 4.48
C LEU A 66 5.93 -2.79 3.84
N VAL A 67 6.93 -3.39 3.18
CA VAL A 67 6.83 -4.74 2.62
C VAL A 67 6.61 -5.77 3.73
N ALA A 68 7.34 -5.67 4.83
CA ALA A 68 7.18 -6.57 5.97
C ALA A 68 5.78 -6.49 6.60
N VAL A 69 5.22 -5.29 6.75
CA VAL A 69 3.83 -5.11 7.24
C VAL A 69 2.85 -5.79 6.30
N MET A 70 2.99 -5.59 4.99
CA MET A 70 2.12 -6.24 3.99
C MET A 70 2.23 -7.77 4.06
N TRP A 71 3.44 -8.32 4.22
CA TRP A 71 3.64 -9.76 4.37
C TRP A 71 3.03 -10.31 5.67
N ILE A 72 3.06 -9.56 6.77
CA ILE A 72 2.40 -9.94 8.02
C ILE A 72 0.88 -9.95 7.87
N GLY A 73 0.32 -8.94 7.19
CA GLY A 73 -1.12 -8.91 6.89
C GLY A 73 -1.57 -10.10 6.04
N ARG A 74 -0.72 -10.55 5.11
CA ARG A 74 -0.97 -11.74 4.28
C ARG A 74 -0.67 -13.08 4.98
N ASP A 75 -0.34 -13.07 6.27
CA ASP A 75 0.09 -14.27 7.02
C ASP A 75 1.29 -15.00 6.40
N THR A 76 2.15 -14.27 5.68
CA THR A 76 3.42 -14.82 5.17
C THR A 76 4.48 -14.87 6.29
N TYR A 77 4.42 -13.90 7.20
CA TYR A 77 5.23 -13.83 8.42
C TYR A 77 4.34 -13.49 9.62
N SER A 78 4.77 -13.88 10.80
CA SER A 78 4.13 -13.50 12.06
C SER A 78 4.58 -12.10 12.50
N PRO A 79 3.81 -11.37 13.33
CA PRO A 79 4.26 -10.09 13.90
C PRO A 79 5.55 -10.22 14.72
N GLU A 80 5.80 -11.38 15.31
CA GLU A 80 7.04 -11.72 16.04
C GLU A 80 8.26 -11.83 15.10
N GLU A 81 8.03 -12.13 13.82
CA GLU A 81 9.04 -12.32 12.79
C GLU A 81 9.29 -11.03 11.98
N LEU A 82 8.80 -9.88 12.46
CA LEU A 82 8.90 -8.58 11.77
C LEU A 82 10.34 -8.22 11.34
N GLU A 83 11.33 -8.46 12.20
CA GLU A 83 12.72 -8.13 11.85
C GLU A 83 13.29 -9.06 10.76
N GLU A 84 12.87 -10.33 10.74
CA GLU A 84 13.23 -11.28 9.68
C GLU A 84 12.54 -10.92 8.36
N ALA A 85 11.26 -10.57 8.41
CA ALA A 85 10.51 -10.08 7.26
C ALA A 85 11.15 -8.82 6.67
N LYS A 86 11.59 -7.87 7.52
CA LYS A 86 12.32 -6.68 7.06
C LYS A 86 13.66 -7.01 6.42
N GLN A 87 14.42 -7.93 7.00
CA GLN A 87 15.70 -8.35 6.43
C GLN A 87 15.50 -9.00 5.06
N THR A 88 14.54 -9.92 4.96
CA THR A 88 14.16 -10.58 3.70
C THR A 88 13.69 -9.55 2.68
N ALA A 89 12.87 -8.56 3.08
CA ALA A 89 12.41 -7.51 2.20
C ALA A 89 13.55 -6.65 1.62
N ARG A 90 14.62 -6.41 2.39
CA ARG A 90 15.83 -5.72 1.89
C ARG A 90 16.63 -6.58 0.93
N GLU A 91 16.77 -7.87 1.21
CA GLU A 91 17.52 -8.82 0.39
C GLU A 91 16.82 -9.09 -0.95
N GLU A 92 15.50 -9.21 -0.92
CA GLU A 92 14.65 -9.49 -2.09
C GLU A 92 14.23 -8.22 -2.84
N ALA A 93 14.70 -7.02 -2.45
CA ALA A 93 14.42 -5.74 -3.10
C ALA A 93 15.12 -5.58 -4.47
N THR A 94 14.98 -6.57 -5.34
CA THR A 94 15.54 -6.63 -6.69
C THR A 94 14.70 -5.86 -7.72
N THR A 95 13.43 -5.59 -7.39
CA THR A 95 12.47 -4.83 -8.19
C THR A 95 12.10 -3.54 -7.43
N PRO A 96 11.79 -2.42 -8.11
CA PRO A 96 11.31 -1.22 -7.43
C PRO A 96 10.13 -1.54 -6.50
N THR A 97 10.27 -1.21 -5.22
CA THR A 97 9.27 -1.55 -4.20
C THR A 97 7.90 -0.95 -4.51
N GLU A 98 7.87 0.24 -5.11
CA GLU A 98 6.64 0.87 -5.56
C GLU A 98 5.88 0.02 -6.60
N ASP A 99 6.58 -0.60 -7.55
CA ASP A 99 5.97 -1.45 -8.58
C ASP A 99 5.48 -2.76 -7.97
N TYR A 100 6.26 -3.34 -7.06
CA TYR A 100 5.89 -4.57 -6.36
C TYR A 100 4.63 -4.38 -5.53
N LEU A 101 4.55 -3.32 -4.71
CA LEU A 101 3.41 -3.07 -3.83
C LEU A 101 2.16 -2.67 -4.60
N LEU A 102 2.27 -1.79 -5.61
CA LEU A 102 1.14 -1.39 -6.44
C LEU A 102 0.57 -2.55 -7.26
N GLY A 103 1.38 -3.57 -7.54
CA GLY A 103 0.92 -4.81 -8.18
C GLY A 103 0.10 -5.72 -7.26
N VAL A 104 -0.05 -5.42 -5.97
CA VAL A 104 -0.80 -6.23 -5.01
C VAL A 104 -2.27 -5.79 -4.95
N PRO A 105 -3.23 -6.59 -5.45
CA PRO A 105 -4.64 -6.16 -5.55
C PRO A 105 -5.34 -5.87 -4.23
N LEU A 106 -4.85 -6.41 -3.11
CA LEU A 106 -5.40 -6.21 -1.77
C LEU A 106 -4.38 -5.52 -0.85
N LEU A 107 -3.52 -4.66 -1.42
CA LEU A 107 -2.47 -3.97 -0.67
C LEU A 107 -3.01 -3.24 0.57
N SER A 108 -4.11 -2.51 0.41
CA SER A 108 -4.76 -1.78 1.50
C SER A 108 -5.12 -2.69 2.66
N ASP A 109 -5.78 -3.80 2.37
CA ASP A 109 -6.29 -4.74 3.36
C ASP A 109 -5.13 -5.45 4.08
N TYR A 110 -4.09 -5.86 3.34
CA TYR A 110 -2.90 -6.46 3.95
C TYR A 110 -2.11 -5.47 4.82
N LEU A 111 -2.00 -4.20 4.43
CA LEU A 111 -1.32 -3.22 5.27
C LEU A 111 -2.12 -2.91 6.55
N GLU A 112 -3.44 -2.82 6.45
CA GLU A 112 -4.34 -2.60 7.58
C GLU A 112 -4.26 -3.77 8.57
N GLU A 113 -4.41 -5.00 8.09
CA GLU A 113 -4.32 -6.20 8.90
C GLU A 113 -2.91 -6.39 9.51
N GLY A 114 -1.86 -6.06 8.75
CA GLY A 114 -0.48 -6.11 9.22
C GLY A 114 -0.21 -5.13 10.36
N LEU A 115 -0.74 -3.90 10.29
CA LEU A 115 -0.66 -2.93 11.38
C LEU A 115 -1.43 -3.40 12.62
N GLU A 116 -2.64 -3.93 12.43
CA GLU A 116 -3.46 -4.45 13.54
C GLU A 116 -2.75 -5.58 14.28
N LYS A 117 -2.15 -6.54 13.55
CA LYS A 117 -1.35 -7.64 14.11
C LYS A 117 -0.13 -7.14 14.88
N LEU A 118 0.42 -5.98 14.51
CA LEU A 118 1.52 -5.32 15.22
C LEU A 118 1.05 -4.46 16.40
N GLY A 119 -0.27 -4.44 16.68
CA GLY A 119 -0.87 -3.66 17.76
C GLY A 119 -0.98 -2.17 17.44
N ILE A 120 -1.01 -1.80 16.16
CA ILE A 120 -1.06 -0.42 15.69
C ILE A 120 -2.37 -0.21 14.94
N SER A 121 -3.16 0.76 15.39
CA SER A 121 -4.39 1.16 14.71
C SER A 121 -4.06 2.09 13.54
N ALA A 122 -4.44 1.69 12.33
CA ALA A 122 -4.29 2.52 11.13
C ALA A 122 -5.16 3.78 11.22
N THR A 123 -6.40 3.63 11.70
CA THR A 123 -7.38 4.71 11.85
C THR A 123 -6.90 5.78 12.82
N ASP A 124 -6.34 5.39 13.97
CA ASP A 124 -5.81 6.35 14.95
C ASP A 124 -4.58 7.12 14.42
N ALA A 125 -3.86 6.54 13.45
CA ALA A 125 -2.71 7.20 12.82
C ALA A 125 -3.12 8.24 11.76
N GLU A 126 -4.35 8.19 11.25
CA GLU A 126 -4.88 9.16 10.28
C GLU A 126 -5.51 10.39 10.93
N ASP A 127 -6.21 10.21 12.06
CA ASP A 127 -6.95 11.28 12.74
C ASP A 127 -6.08 12.43 13.27
N GLU A 128 -4.76 12.23 13.40
CA GLU A 128 -3.81 13.25 13.86
C GLU A 128 -3.42 14.27 12.75
N PHE A 129 -4.09 14.25 11.60
CA PHE A 129 -3.83 15.11 10.44
C PHE A 129 -4.88 16.22 10.22
N LEU A 130 -5.92 16.31 11.06
CA LEU A 130 -6.96 17.35 11.04
C LEU A 130 -6.78 18.39 12.15
#